data_AF-A0A2N7VTC4-F1
#
_entry.id   AF-A0A2N7VTC4-F1
#
_cell.length_a   1.000
_cell.length_b   1.000
_cell.length_c   1.000
_cell.angle_alpha   90.00
_cell.angle_beta   90.00
_cell.angle_gamma   90.00
#
_symmetry.space_group_name_H-M   'P 1'
#
loop_
_entity.id
_entity.type
_entity.pdbx_description
1 polymer ?
#
loop_
_entity_poly.entity_id
_entity_poly.type
_entity_poly.pdbx_seq_one_letter_code
_entity_poly.pdbx_strand_id
1 'polypeptide(L)'
;MSDPITSRVVQAHYDARGFVTVQWTTPDEDRATGFVVSLQGVRVGEKSIDSFFVEDGMSRCAAFPYTLSAGFVYSVAVTPFRGDVMLPGSPWFPLPPAGAPSTQRLTFVERLPFTPLLLNVGYNPVKVRLVSPDGTPMRNQPIRWSVPAEYPSVQLESNLVTHTDSNGVAVKRIRVGASPALPDLLTVSVCWDPADGDVPRVVRRHATTLFGCVRPRVFSSFVEKFAHPLLQTSELTADQLIVATTTILDEQSRPIRGLRFAWRTEPNAATLARELTPLGTLEPLDWVSAPPYEAGFRATTNDRGQATILFGNAKPTIMTFAPALNSTEFQNQVVFTAVDLGLGDDGTLGLPLEGNVLDLDKYPDTVPVTLPVGARSMRRAAIWLNEDIATIVYRQSSASQDDSIEIPSWRFVSGDQINAAGFTRGDSYGNGEDSRLVYFGVEGTARTPAPTPGGTLAPPALVQAGVRVIDDSTISGGLQVRVPAYQGIELGQRVTLSVFVSGYYQGTGFPKVDFPVLKHDVGSDDLKDGFVLVLNEDDLTGFGLGTTGRPGEFIAQYAVSRSKNAAAPAYYSRPFSIPIVTTVPNRPSDWVALRFDPPRAERGIDPVDK
;
A
#
# COMPACT_ATOMS: atom_id res chain seq x y z
N MET A 1 -34.80 -32.24 -8.27
CA MET A 1 -33.44 -32.76 -8.07
C MET A 1 -32.50 -31.68 -8.55
N SER A 2 -31.77 -31.03 -7.65
CA SER A 2 -30.70 -30.09 -8.01
C SER A 2 -29.53 -30.89 -8.59
N ASP A 3 -28.92 -30.41 -9.67
CA ASP A 3 -27.72 -31.04 -10.23
C ASP A 3 -26.66 -31.26 -9.15
N PRO A 4 -25.94 -32.40 -9.17
CA PRO A 4 -24.87 -32.65 -8.21
C PRO A 4 -23.82 -31.55 -8.33
N ILE A 5 -23.55 -30.90 -7.21
CA ILE A 5 -22.58 -29.82 -7.05
C ILE A 5 -21.17 -30.41 -7.27
N THR A 6 -20.63 -30.30 -8.48
CA THR A 6 -19.27 -30.75 -8.81
C THR A 6 -18.34 -29.56 -8.94
N SER A 7 -17.16 -29.64 -8.31
CA SER A 7 -16.03 -28.80 -8.72
C SER A 7 -15.77 -28.98 -10.21
N ARG A 8 -15.27 -27.96 -10.88
CA ARG A 8 -14.90 -28.06 -12.30
C ARG A 8 -13.48 -27.59 -12.47
N VAL A 9 -12.60 -28.46 -12.96
CA VAL A 9 -11.29 -28.01 -13.45
C VAL A 9 -11.56 -27.08 -14.64
N VAL A 10 -11.18 -25.83 -14.46
CA VAL A 10 -11.28 -24.79 -15.49
C VAL A 10 -10.05 -24.83 -16.38
N GLN A 11 -8.90 -25.15 -15.77
CA GLN A 11 -7.63 -25.19 -16.46
C GLN A 11 -6.63 -26.13 -15.77
N ALA A 12 -5.82 -26.85 -16.53
CA ALA A 12 -4.68 -27.60 -16.00
C ALA A 12 -3.51 -27.55 -17.01
N HIS A 13 -2.27 -27.48 -16.52
CA HIS A 13 -1.08 -27.33 -17.34
C HIS A 13 0.12 -28.06 -16.74
N TYR A 14 0.95 -28.67 -17.58
CA TYR A 14 2.24 -29.24 -17.18
C TYR A 14 3.41 -28.36 -17.65
N ASP A 15 4.20 -27.85 -16.71
CA ASP A 15 5.47 -27.16 -16.94
C ASP A 15 6.58 -28.18 -17.26
N ALA A 16 7.39 -27.89 -18.27
CA ALA A 16 8.59 -28.66 -18.65
C ALA A 16 9.63 -28.82 -17.52
N ARG A 17 9.52 -28.06 -16.42
CA ARG A 17 10.31 -28.20 -15.19
C ARG A 17 9.79 -29.26 -14.22
N GLY A 18 8.73 -29.99 -14.58
CA GLY A 18 8.16 -31.02 -13.74
C GLY A 18 7.16 -30.49 -12.73
N PHE A 19 6.27 -29.56 -13.14
CA PHE A 19 5.18 -29.07 -12.28
C PHE A 19 3.84 -29.20 -13.00
N VAL A 20 2.81 -29.61 -12.30
CA VAL A 20 1.42 -29.50 -12.78
C VAL A 20 0.74 -28.38 -12.04
N THR A 21 0.19 -27.42 -12.78
CA THR A 21 -0.64 -26.34 -12.25
C THR A 21 -2.08 -26.59 -12.64
N VAL A 22 -2.99 -26.46 -11.69
CA VAL A 22 -4.42 -26.77 -11.87
C VAL A 22 -5.22 -25.62 -11.27
N GLN A 23 -6.28 -25.20 -11.97
CA GLN A 23 -7.27 -24.25 -11.52
C GLN A 23 -8.65 -24.87 -11.64
N TRP A 24 -9.49 -24.64 -10.63
CA TRP A 24 -10.85 -25.14 -10.59
C TRP A 24 -11.81 -24.10 -10.03
N THR A 25 -13.09 -24.22 -10.38
CA THR A 25 -14.18 -23.53 -9.73
C THR A 25 -14.88 -24.47 -8.77
N THR A 26 -15.40 -23.90 -7.69
CA THR A 26 -16.34 -24.55 -6.78
C THR A 26 -17.66 -23.77 -6.75
N PRO A 27 -18.81 -24.45 -6.74
CA PRO A 27 -20.10 -23.74 -6.77
C PRO A 27 -20.49 -23.04 -5.45
N ASP A 28 -19.83 -23.33 -4.33
CA ASP A 28 -20.09 -22.74 -3.00
C ASP A 28 -18.77 -22.31 -2.36
N GLU A 29 -18.64 -21.03 -1.97
CA GLU A 29 -17.43 -20.47 -1.34
C GLU A 29 -17.21 -20.95 0.11
N ASP A 30 -18.22 -21.52 0.78
CA ASP A 30 -18.23 -21.69 2.25
C ASP A 30 -18.14 -23.14 2.77
N ARG A 31 -17.75 -24.13 1.95
CA ARG A 31 -18.13 -25.53 2.26
C ARG A 31 -17.07 -26.65 2.19
N ALA A 32 -15.90 -26.40 1.62
CA ALA A 32 -14.81 -27.37 1.60
C ALA A 32 -13.75 -27.02 2.66
N THR A 33 -13.18 -28.03 3.32
CA THR A 33 -12.01 -27.83 4.19
C THR A 33 -10.70 -27.97 3.41
N GLY A 34 -10.76 -28.54 2.20
CA GLY A 34 -9.63 -28.67 1.29
C GLY A 34 -10.00 -29.40 0.00
N PHE A 35 -8.99 -29.67 -0.83
CA PHE A 35 -9.13 -30.33 -2.12
C PHE A 35 -8.12 -31.46 -2.28
N VAL A 36 -8.52 -32.52 -2.97
CA VAL A 36 -7.62 -33.55 -3.51
C VAL A 36 -7.49 -33.31 -5.01
N VAL A 37 -6.29 -32.94 -5.42
CA VAL A 37 -5.94 -32.81 -6.83
C VAL A 37 -5.35 -34.14 -7.28
N SER A 38 -6.07 -34.85 -8.14
CA SER A 38 -5.65 -36.15 -8.67
C SER A 38 -5.16 -36.00 -10.09
N LEU A 39 -4.06 -36.67 -10.40
CA LEU A 39 -3.47 -36.77 -11.72
C LEU A 39 -3.51 -38.24 -12.15
N GLN A 40 -4.11 -38.52 -13.30
CA GLN A 40 -4.18 -39.85 -13.89
C GLN A 40 -3.35 -39.87 -15.16
N GLY A 41 -2.46 -40.86 -15.29
CA GLY A 41 -1.77 -41.21 -16.52
C GLY A 41 -2.34 -42.51 -17.09
N VAL A 42 -2.88 -42.48 -18.31
CA VAL A 42 -3.33 -43.69 -19.01
C VAL A 42 -2.27 -44.10 -20.03
N ARG A 43 -1.59 -45.23 -19.80
CA ARG A 43 -0.82 -45.92 -20.84
C ARG A 43 -1.84 -46.56 -21.79
N VAL A 44 -1.46 -46.88 -23.03
CA VAL A 44 -2.28 -47.78 -23.87
C VAL A 44 -2.37 -49.15 -23.16
N GLY A 45 -3.35 -49.33 -22.26
CA GLY A 45 -3.60 -50.56 -21.50
C GLY A 45 -3.72 -50.42 -19.97
N GLU A 46 -2.91 -49.58 -19.30
CA GLU A 46 -2.85 -49.50 -17.81
C GLU A 46 -2.92 -48.05 -17.30
N LYS A 47 -3.70 -47.79 -16.23
CA LYS A 47 -3.90 -46.47 -15.62
C LYS A 47 -3.11 -46.35 -14.32
N SER A 48 -2.28 -45.31 -14.16
CA SER A 48 -1.72 -44.88 -12.87
C SER A 48 -2.44 -43.63 -12.38
N ILE A 49 -2.68 -43.51 -11.06
CA ILE A 49 -3.31 -42.33 -10.43
C ILE A 49 -2.45 -41.91 -9.24
N ASP A 50 -2.04 -40.64 -9.21
CA ASP A 50 -1.41 -39.98 -8.07
C ASP A 50 -2.31 -38.86 -7.56
N SER A 51 -2.28 -38.59 -6.26
CA SER A 51 -3.14 -37.59 -5.62
C SER A 51 -2.37 -36.69 -4.66
N PHE A 52 -2.70 -35.41 -4.66
CA PHE A 52 -2.10 -34.36 -3.84
C PHE A 52 -3.17 -33.66 -3.02
N PHE A 53 -2.90 -33.44 -1.73
CA PHE A 53 -3.81 -32.76 -0.82
C PHE A 53 -3.50 -31.27 -0.77
N VAL A 54 -4.55 -30.46 -0.84
CA VAL A 54 -4.53 -29.00 -0.67
C VAL A 54 -5.40 -28.71 0.55
N GLU A 55 -4.76 -28.52 1.70
CA GLU A 55 -5.42 -28.22 2.99
C GLU A 55 -5.78 -26.73 3.10
N ASP A 56 -6.37 -26.19 2.04
CA ASP A 56 -6.92 -24.85 1.99
C ASP A 56 -8.24 -24.89 1.21
N GLY A 57 -9.36 -24.81 1.94
CA GLY A 57 -10.71 -24.81 1.36
C GLY A 57 -11.02 -23.60 0.47
N MET A 58 -10.21 -22.54 0.55
CA MET A 58 -10.36 -21.32 -0.24
C MET A 58 -9.53 -21.33 -1.51
N SER A 59 -8.53 -22.22 -1.61
CA SER A 59 -7.69 -22.34 -2.80
C SER A 59 -8.52 -22.70 -4.04
N ARG A 60 -8.31 -21.94 -5.12
CA ARG A 60 -8.88 -22.18 -6.46
C ARG A 60 -7.84 -22.65 -7.47
N CYS A 61 -6.59 -22.76 -7.02
CA CYS A 61 -5.49 -23.27 -7.81
C CYS A 61 -4.46 -23.97 -6.93
N ALA A 62 -3.70 -24.89 -7.54
CA ALA A 62 -2.52 -25.49 -6.93
C ALA A 62 -1.45 -25.72 -8.00
N ALA A 63 -0.19 -25.64 -7.58
CA ALA A 63 0.94 -26.10 -8.37
C ALA A 63 1.72 -27.13 -7.55
N PHE A 64 1.98 -28.29 -8.13
CA PHE A 64 2.70 -29.37 -7.45
C PHE A 64 3.78 -29.95 -8.36
N PRO A 65 4.96 -30.31 -7.81
CA PRO A 65 5.99 -30.97 -8.57
C PRO A 65 5.51 -32.36 -8.98
N TYR A 66 5.59 -32.67 -10.25
CA TYR A 66 5.22 -33.96 -10.81
C TYR A 66 6.03 -34.20 -12.08
N THR A 67 6.57 -35.41 -12.29
CA THR A 67 7.31 -35.71 -13.52
C THR A 67 6.45 -36.57 -14.43
N LEU A 68 6.01 -36.02 -15.57
CA LEU A 68 5.26 -36.82 -16.56
C LEU A 68 6.21 -37.79 -17.27
N SER A 69 5.85 -39.08 -17.25
CA SER A 69 6.47 -40.11 -18.09
C SER A 69 5.95 -40.04 -19.53
N ALA A 70 6.84 -40.28 -20.50
CA ALA A 70 6.48 -40.34 -21.92
C ALA A 70 5.57 -41.54 -22.23
N GLY A 71 4.69 -41.39 -23.23
CA GLY A 71 3.77 -42.45 -23.67
C GLY A 71 2.45 -42.57 -22.89
N PHE A 72 2.14 -41.58 -22.03
CA PHE A 72 0.90 -41.51 -21.28
C PHE A 72 0.09 -40.27 -21.69
N VAL A 73 -1.23 -40.42 -21.74
CA VAL A 73 -2.15 -39.28 -21.76
C VAL A 73 -2.52 -38.97 -20.32
N TYR A 74 -2.26 -37.73 -19.90
CA TYR A 74 -2.54 -37.30 -18.53
C TYR A 74 -3.86 -36.54 -18.45
N SER A 75 -4.52 -36.66 -17.31
CA SER A 75 -5.70 -35.88 -16.99
C SER A 75 -5.70 -35.54 -15.51
N VAL A 76 -6.30 -34.41 -15.16
CA VAL A 76 -6.41 -33.93 -13.79
C VAL A 76 -7.87 -33.89 -13.37
N ALA A 77 -8.16 -34.32 -12.15
CA ALA A 77 -9.43 -34.09 -11.50
C ALA A 77 -9.20 -33.40 -10.15
N VAL A 78 -10.15 -32.56 -9.74
CA VAL A 78 -10.13 -31.91 -8.44
C VAL A 78 -11.35 -32.36 -7.66
N THR A 79 -11.13 -32.94 -6.49
CA THR A 79 -12.18 -33.47 -5.63
C THR A 79 -12.19 -32.69 -4.32
N PRO A 80 -13.24 -31.91 -4.01
CA PRO A 80 -13.31 -31.22 -2.73
C PRO A 80 -13.55 -32.22 -1.60
N PHE A 81 -13.11 -31.89 -0.39
CA PHE A 81 -13.42 -32.65 0.82
C PHE A 81 -13.84 -31.73 1.98
N ARG A 82 -14.59 -32.30 2.93
CA ARG A 82 -15.01 -31.65 4.17
C ARG A 82 -14.72 -32.57 5.36
N GLY A 83 -13.78 -32.16 6.22
CA GLY A 83 -13.25 -33.05 7.25
C GLY A 83 -12.68 -34.31 6.57
N ASP A 84 -13.21 -35.48 6.92
CA ASP A 84 -12.80 -36.75 6.34
C ASP A 84 -13.66 -37.21 5.13
N VAL A 85 -14.60 -36.38 4.67
CA VAL A 85 -15.57 -36.77 3.62
C VAL A 85 -15.22 -36.16 2.27
N MET A 86 -15.00 -37.01 1.26
CA MET A 86 -14.82 -36.61 -0.15
C MET A 86 -16.18 -36.27 -0.79
N LEU A 87 -16.26 -35.12 -1.45
CA LEU A 87 -17.42 -34.66 -2.20
C LEU A 87 -17.31 -35.08 -3.69
N PRO A 88 -18.38 -34.95 -4.50
CA PRO A 88 -18.31 -35.23 -5.94
C PRO A 88 -17.23 -34.38 -6.63
N GLY A 89 -16.23 -35.05 -7.19
CA GLY A 89 -15.10 -34.41 -7.86
C GLY A 89 -15.42 -33.96 -9.28
N SER A 90 -14.51 -33.18 -9.85
CA SER A 90 -14.63 -32.73 -11.22
C SER A 90 -14.50 -33.89 -12.20
N PRO A 91 -15.08 -33.77 -13.41
CA PRO A 91 -14.68 -34.59 -14.53
C PRO A 91 -13.16 -34.51 -14.73
N TRP A 92 -12.57 -35.59 -15.23
CA TRP A 92 -11.16 -35.60 -15.62
C TRP A 92 -10.93 -34.62 -16.77
N PHE A 93 -10.09 -33.62 -16.52
CA PHE A 93 -9.69 -32.60 -17.47
C PHE A 93 -8.38 -33.01 -18.15
N PRO A 94 -8.33 -33.10 -19.49
CA PRO A 94 -7.12 -33.54 -20.19
C PRO A 94 -5.99 -32.54 -19.96
N LEU A 95 -4.83 -33.05 -19.57
CA LEU A 95 -3.62 -32.26 -19.42
C LEU A 95 -2.91 -32.21 -20.79
N PRO A 96 -2.70 -31.02 -21.38
CA PRO A 96 -1.99 -30.92 -22.64
C PRO A 96 -0.58 -31.51 -22.50
N PRO A 97 -0.09 -32.31 -23.47
CA PRO A 97 1.29 -32.78 -23.45
C PRO A 97 2.22 -31.57 -23.49
N ALA A 98 3.14 -31.46 -22.53
CA ALA A 98 4.19 -30.45 -22.64
C ALA A 98 5.02 -30.76 -23.89
N GLY A 99 5.37 -29.72 -24.63
CA GLY A 99 6.43 -29.82 -25.64
C GLY A 99 7.71 -30.37 -25.01
N ALA A 100 8.52 -31.09 -25.79
CA ALA A 100 9.74 -31.72 -25.33
C ALA A 100 10.62 -30.75 -24.51
N PRO A 101 11.26 -31.19 -23.40
CA PRO A 101 12.16 -30.37 -22.63
C PRO A 101 13.29 -29.89 -23.54
N SER A 102 13.24 -28.61 -23.86
CA SER A 102 14.18 -28.01 -24.78
C SER A 102 15.38 -27.48 -24.00
N THR A 103 16.55 -27.53 -24.61
CA THR A 103 17.81 -27.10 -23.99
C THR A 103 17.83 -25.59 -23.65
N GLN A 104 17.21 -24.72 -24.44
CA GLN A 104 17.08 -23.27 -24.19
C GLN A 104 15.84 -22.99 -23.32
N ARG A 105 15.94 -22.07 -22.34
CA ARG A 105 14.90 -21.83 -21.34
C ARG A 105 14.19 -20.48 -21.58
N LEU A 106 12.97 -20.52 -22.14
CA LEU A 106 12.04 -19.39 -22.12
C LEU A 106 11.24 -19.46 -20.81
N THR A 107 11.38 -18.45 -19.95
CA THR A 107 10.76 -18.48 -18.61
C THR A 107 10.25 -17.11 -18.21
N PHE A 108 9.13 -17.06 -17.49
CA PHE A 108 8.69 -15.85 -16.82
C PHE A 108 9.66 -15.51 -15.69
N VAL A 109 10.07 -14.25 -15.62
CA VAL A 109 10.97 -13.73 -14.57
C VAL A 109 10.22 -13.55 -13.25
N GLU A 110 8.92 -13.23 -13.33
CA GLU A 110 8.04 -12.98 -12.20
C GLU A 110 6.84 -13.94 -12.33
N ARG A 111 6.73 -14.89 -11.39
CA ARG A 111 5.66 -15.91 -11.33
C ARG A 111 4.90 -15.77 -10.03
N LEU A 112 3.69 -16.32 -9.96
CA LEU A 112 2.97 -16.50 -8.69
C LEU A 112 3.89 -17.14 -7.64
N PRO A 113 3.80 -16.71 -6.37
CA PRO A 113 2.81 -15.77 -5.81
C PRO A 113 3.17 -14.27 -5.87
N PHE A 114 4.31 -13.88 -6.46
CA PHE A 114 4.95 -12.61 -6.07
C PHE A 114 4.50 -11.34 -6.80
N THR A 115 3.94 -11.40 -8.00
CA THR A 115 3.48 -10.19 -8.70
C THR A 115 2.11 -10.43 -9.35
N PRO A 116 0.99 -9.97 -8.76
CA PRO A 116 -0.32 -10.05 -9.41
C PRO A 116 -0.43 -9.03 -10.56
N LEU A 117 -1.42 -9.23 -11.43
CA LEU A 117 -1.86 -8.23 -12.38
C LEU A 117 -2.88 -7.31 -11.69
N LEU A 118 -2.56 -6.03 -11.64
CA LEU A 118 -3.39 -5.00 -11.03
C LEU A 118 -4.53 -4.61 -11.98
N LEU A 119 -5.75 -4.65 -11.45
CA LEU A 119 -6.98 -4.26 -12.13
C LEU A 119 -7.15 -2.75 -12.16
N ASN A 120 -7.48 -2.20 -13.32
CA ASN A 120 -7.72 -0.76 -13.55
C ASN A 120 -6.53 0.16 -13.19
N VAL A 121 -5.34 -0.39 -12.95
CA VAL A 121 -4.14 0.39 -12.58
C VAL A 121 -3.11 0.25 -13.70
N GLY A 122 -3.15 1.22 -14.62
CA GLY A 122 -2.20 1.34 -15.73
C GLY A 122 -2.03 0.07 -16.56
N TYR A 123 -0.78 -0.21 -16.95
CA TYR A 123 -0.39 -1.46 -17.59
C TYR A 123 0.61 -2.22 -16.74
N ASN A 124 0.31 -3.49 -16.51
CA ASN A 124 1.18 -4.42 -15.79
C ASN A 124 2.37 -4.83 -16.66
N PRO A 125 3.62 -4.58 -16.24
CA PRO A 125 4.79 -5.08 -16.94
C PRO A 125 4.98 -6.57 -16.63
N VAL A 126 4.93 -7.42 -17.66
CA VAL A 126 5.22 -8.85 -17.58
C VAL A 126 6.53 -9.14 -18.29
N LYS A 127 7.42 -9.84 -17.61
CA LYS A 127 8.80 -10.08 -18.07
C LYS A 127 9.05 -11.55 -18.32
N VAL A 128 9.67 -11.87 -19.46
CA VAL A 128 10.18 -13.21 -19.77
C VAL A 128 11.66 -13.13 -20.11
N ARG A 129 12.41 -14.17 -19.73
CA ARG A 129 13.81 -14.33 -20.05
C ARG A 129 13.99 -15.53 -20.97
N LEU A 130 14.76 -15.32 -22.03
CA LEU A 130 15.21 -16.33 -22.97
C LEU A 130 16.72 -16.51 -22.84
N VAL A 131 17.16 -17.71 -22.50
CA VAL A 131 18.57 -18.10 -22.43
C VAL A 131 18.82 -19.33 -23.28
N SER A 132 19.98 -19.41 -23.91
CA SER A 132 20.47 -20.57 -24.65
C SER A 132 20.78 -21.76 -23.70
N PRO A 133 21.15 -22.95 -24.21
CA PRO A 133 21.32 -24.14 -23.39
C PRO A 133 22.37 -24.06 -22.28
N ASP A 134 23.41 -23.31 -22.57
CA ASP A 134 24.52 -22.97 -21.69
C ASP A 134 24.17 -21.88 -20.68
N GLY A 135 22.94 -21.33 -20.71
CA GLY A 135 22.48 -20.27 -19.83
C GLY A 135 22.80 -18.86 -20.31
N THR A 136 23.40 -18.70 -21.50
CA THR A 136 23.74 -17.38 -22.05
C THR A 136 22.46 -16.62 -22.47
N PRO A 137 22.28 -15.34 -22.10
CA PRO A 137 21.12 -14.57 -22.51
C PRO A 137 21.06 -14.36 -24.02
N MET A 138 19.90 -14.64 -24.64
CA MET A 138 19.72 -14.51 -26.08
C MET A 138 19.16 -13.12 -26.42
N ARG A 139 19.99 -12.26 -27.03
CA ARG A 139 19.63 -10.87 -27.39
C ARG A 139 18.84 -10.78 -28.70
N ASN A 140 17.98 -9.76 -28.78
CA ASN A 140 17.22 -9.35 -29.96
C ASN A 140 16.35 -10.47 -30.58
N GLN A 141 15.83 -11.35 -29.74
CA GLN A 141 14.99 -12.47 -30.16
C GLN A 141 13.50 -12.08 -30.11
N PRO A 142 12.69 -12.43 -31.12
CA PRO A 142 11.29 -12.07 -31.18
C PRO A 142 10.43 -12.95 -30.25
N ILE A 143 9.79 -12.33 -29.26
CA ILE A 143 8.85 -12.97 -28.33
C ILE A 143 7.45 -12.49 -28.67
N ARG A 144 6.56 -13.43 -29.01
CA ARG A 144 5.13 -13.15 -29.22
C ARG A 144 4.36 -13.42 -27.94
N TRP A 145 3.33 -12.62 -27.70
CA TRP A 145 2.50 -12.67 -26.49
C TRP A 145 1.06 -12.95 -26.84
N SER A 146 0.39 -13.71 -25.99
CA SER A 146 -1.04 -13.94 -26.07
C SER A 146 -1.69 -13.96 -24.69
N VAL A 147 -2.91 -13.45 -24.66
CA VAL A 147 -3.85 -13.51 -23.54
C VAL A 147 -5.17 -14.08 -24.06
N PRO A 148 -6.01 -14.68 -23.21
CA PRO A 148 -7.28 -15.26 -23.65
C PRO A 148 -8.18 -14.17 -24.28
N ALA A 149 -8.67 -14.43 -25.49
CA ALA A 149 -9.45 -13.47 -26.27
C ALA A 149 -10.89 -13.32 -25.77
N GLU A 150 -11.38 -14.26 -24.97
CA GLU A 150 -12.69 -14.25 -24.32
C GLU A 150 -12.85 -13.14 -23.27
N TYR A 151 -11.77 -12.44 -22.90
CA TYR A 151 -11.79 -11.32 -21.94
C TYR A 151 -11.41 -10.00 -22.64
N PRO A 152 -12.39 -9.26 -23.22
CA PRO A 152 -12.13 -8.00 -23.93
C PRO A 152 -11.51 -6.89 -23.05
N SER A 153 -11.67 -7.00 -21.73
CA SER A 153 -11.06 -6.08 -20.75
C SER A 153 -9.55 -6.30 -20.59
N VAL A 154 -8.98 -7.38 -21.13
CA VAL A 154 -7.55 -7.69 -21.12
C VAL A 154 -6.94 -7.29 -22.45
N GLN A 155 -5.99 -6.36 -22.42
CA GLN A 155 -5.37 -5.81 -23.62
C GLN A 155 -3.84 -5.81 -23.49
N LEU A 156 -3.18 -6.34 -24.51
CA LEU A 156 -1.74 -6.16 -24.66
C LEU A 156 -1.48 -4.75 -25.21
N GLU A 157 -0.46 -4.07 -24.69
CA GLU A 157 0.07 -2.84 -25.30
C GLU A 157 0.39 -3.10 -26.78
N SER A 158 0.35 -2.08 -27.64
CA SER A 158 0.54 -2.21 -29.10
C SER A 158 1.75 -3.09 -29.47
N ASN A 159 1.64 -3.84 -30.57
CA ASN A 159 2.55 -4.89 -31.07
C ASN A 159 2.55 -6.21 -30.29
N LEU A 160 2.00 -7.29 -30.85
CA LEU A 160 2.02 -8.63 -30.23
C LEU A 160 3.41 -9.23 -30.06
N VAL A 161 4.45 -8.61 -30.64
CA VAL A 161 5.84 -9.08 -30.62
C VAL A 161 6.73 -8.05 -29.95
N THR A 162 7.56 -8.51 -29.01
CA THR A 162 8.64 -7.74 -28.37
C THR A 162 9.98 -8.40 -28.67
N HIS A 163 11.09 -7.69 -28.48
CA HIS A 163 12.42 -8.28 -28.64
C HIS A 163 13.15 -8.34 -27.30
N THR A 164 13.95 -9.39 -27.10
CA THR A 164 14.79 -9.49 -25.89
C THR A 164 15.91 -8.45 -25.91
N ASP A 165 16.21 -7.88 -24.74
CA ASP A 165 17.32 -6.96 -24.52
C ASP A 165 18.68 -7.70 -24.45
N SER A 166 19.75 -7.00 -24.05
CA SER A 166 21.08 -7.59 -23.86
C SER A 166 21.14 -8.65 -22.76
N ASN A 167 20.18 -8.65 -21.83
CA ASN A 167 20.06 -9.62 -20.75
C ASN A 167 19.09 -10.76 -21.09
N GLY A 168 18.70 -10.87 -22.36
CA GLY A 168 17.76 -11.89 -22.83
C GLY A 168 16.35 -11.68 -22.30
N VAL A 169 16.01 -10.48 -21.79
CA VAL A 169 14.71 -10.17 -21.20
C VAL A 169 13.84 -9.44 -22.20
N ALA A 170 12.62 -9.92 -22.39
CA ALA A 170 11.57 -9.21 -23.11
C ALA A 170 10.47 -8.81 -22.12
N VAL A 171 9.98 -7.57 -22.26
CA VAL A 171 8.94 -7.00 -21.40
C VAL A 171 7.71 -6.69 -22.25
N LYS A 172 6.54 -7.14 -21.80
CA LYS A 172 5.25 -6.78 -22.39
C LYS A 172 4.34 -6.17 -21.36
N ARG A 173 3.56 -5.18 -21.78
CA ARG A 173 2.63 -4.47 -20.90
C ARG A 173 1.22 -4.98 -21.15
N ILE A 174 0.52 -5.35 -20.07
CA ILE A 174 -0.83 -5.92 -20.10
C ILE A 174 -1.75 -5.02 -19.28
N ARG A 175 -2.75 -4.43 -19.93
CA ARG A 175 -3.83 -3.73 -19.26
C ARG A 175 -4.92 -4.73 -18.90
N VAL A 176 -5.33 -4.72 -17.63
CA VAL A 176 -6.42 -5.56 -17.15
C VAL A 176 -7.51 -4.64 -16.60
N GLY A 177 -8.61 -4.49 -17.35
CA GLY A 177 -9.77 -3.73 -16.94
C GLY A 177 -10.69 -4.54 -16.03
N ALA A 178 -11.43 -3.85 -15.17
CA ALA A 178 -12.48 -4.49 -14.37
C ALA A 178 -13.62 -5.01 -15.27
N SER A 179 -13.97 -6.27 -15.07
CA SER A 179 -15.12 -6.90 -15.71
C SER A 179 -15.66 -7.98 -14.76
N PRO A 180 -16.99 -8.10 -14.58
CA PRO A 180 -17.59 -9.21 -13.82
C PRO A 180 -17.28 -10.59 -14.41
N ALA A 181 -16.89 -10.66 -15.69
CA ALA A 181 -16.53 -11.89 -16.38
C ALA A 181 -15.02 -12.21 -16.29
N LEU A 182 -14.21 -11.34 -15.66
CA LEU A 182 -12.78 -11.58 -15.52
C LEU A 182 -12.54 -12.68 -14.47
N PRO A 183 -11.68 -13.68 -14.75
CA PRO A 183 -11.34 -14.69 -13.77
C PRO A 183 -10.37 -14.12 -12.71
N ASP A 184 -10.38 -14.72 -11.52
CA ASP A 184 -9.41 -14.40 -10.45
C ASP A 184 -7.96 -14.63 -10.90
N LEU A 185 -7.74 -15.57 -11.83
CA LEU A 185 -6.45 -15.86 -12.43
C LEU A 185 -6.49 -15.68 -13.95
N LEU A 186 -5.59 -14.86 -14.49
CA LEU A 186 -5.40 -14.67 -15.91
C LEU A 186 -4.21 -15.48 -16.43
N THR A 187 -4.42 -16.21 -17.51
CA THR A 187 -3.34 -16.88 -18.24
C THR A 187 -2.60 -15.89 -19.14
N VAL A 188 -1.28 -15.87 -19.06
CA VAL A 188 -0.43 -15.16 -20.03
C VAL A 188 0.49 -16.17 -20.68
N SER A 189 0.47 -16.18 -22.01
CA SER A 189 1.23 -17.10 -22.84
C SER A 189 2.24 -16.33 -23.70
N VAL A 190 3.41 -16.90 -23.87
CA VAL A 190 4.45 -16.39 -24.75
C VAL A 190 4.95 -17.49 -25.67
N CYS A 191 5.28 -17.13 -26.91
CA CYS A 191 6.02 -18.00 -27.79
C CYS A 191 7.22 -17.32 -28.41
N TRP A 192 8.28 -18.10 -28.61
CA TRP A 192 9.46 -17.72 -29.37
C TRP A 192 9.53 -18.61 -30.61
N ASP A 193 9.62 -17.96 -31.77
CA ASP A 193 9.86 -18.58 -33.07
C ASP A 193 11.29 -18.19 -33.50
N PRO A 194 12.23 -19.14 -33.67
CA PRO A 194 13.58 -18.85 -34.13
C PRO A 194 13.53 -18.20 -35.52
N ALA A 195 14.35 -17.16 -35.75
CA ALA A 195 14.37 -16.42 -37.00
C ALA A 195 15.02 -17.19 -38.17
N ASP A 196 15.81 -18.23 -37.90
CA ASP A 196 16.59 -18.94 -38.91
C ASP A 196 15.80 -20.08 -39.58
N GLY A 197 15.60 -19.94 -40.89
CA GLY A 197 14.67 -20.71 -41.71
C GLY A 197 15.09 -22.10 -42.18
N ASP A 198 16.12 -22.72 -41.60
CA ASP A 198 16.66 -24.01 -42.09
C ASP A 198 16.36 -25.23 -41.21
N VAL A 199 15.60 -25.07 -40.13
CA VAL A 199 15.12 -26.20 -39.31
C VAL A 199 13.62 -26.37 -39.54
N PRO A 200 13.11 -27.57 -39.87
CA PRO A 200 11.67 -27.78 -40.05
C PRO A 200 10.92 -27.27 -38.82
N ARG A 201 9.83 -26.51 -39.06
CA ARG A 201 8.98 -25.77 -38.11
C ARG A 201 8.41 -26.60 -36.95
N VAL A 202 9.25 -27.18 -36.10
CA VAL A 202 8.83 -28.19 -35.12
C VAL A 202 9.07 -27.77 -33.67
N VAL A 203 9.79 -26.68 -33.38
CA VAL A 203 9.96 -26.23 -31.99
C VAL A 203 9.54 -24.77 -31.80
N ARG A 204 8.22 -24.52 -31.88
CA ARG A 204 7.64 -23.34 -31.21
C ARG A 204 7.89 -23.50 -29.73
N ARG A 205 8.72 -22.64 -29.13
CA ARG A 205 8.90 -22.67 -27.68
C ARG A 205 7.81 -21.83 -27.06
N HIS A 206 7.04 -22.45 -26.19
CA HIS A 206 5.90 -21.83 -25.54
C HIS A 206 6.12 -21.86 -24.03
N ALA A 207 5.88 -20.73 -23.38
CA ALA A 207 5.81 -20.67 -21.93
C ALA A 207 4.50 -19.98 -21.54
N THR A 208 3.87 -20.48 -20.49
CA THR A 208 2.64 -19.93 -19.95
C THR A 208 2.78 -19.78 -18.44
N THR A 209 2.11 -18.77 -17.88
CA THR A 209 1.95 -18.62 -16.43
C THR A 209 0.55 -18.10 -16.13
N LEU A 210 0.09 -18.35 -14.90
CA LEU A 210 -1.09 -17.73 -14.33
C LEU A 210 -0.67 -16.51 -13.50
N PHE A 211 -1.52 -15.50 -13.48
CA PHE A 211 -1.39 -14.32 -12.63
C PHE A 211 -2.69 -14.07 -11.88
N GLY A 212 -2.61 -13.78 -10.58
CA GLY A 212 -3.74 -13.27 -9.83
C GLY A 212 -4.15 -11.89 -10.33
N CYS A 213 -5.44 -11.66 -10.49
CA CYS A 213 -6.02 -10.39 -10.88
C CYS A 213 -6.61 -9.70 -9.65
N VAL A 214 -5.98 -8.63 -9.19
CA VAL A 214 -6.36 -7.97 -7.92
C VAL A 214 -6.54 -6.48 -8.11
N ARG A 215 -7.46 -5.86 -7.37
CA ARG A 215 -7.61 -4.42 -7.31
C ARG A 215 -6.83 -3.90 -6.09
N PRO A 216 -5.70 -3.22 -6.30
CA PRO A 216 -4.91 -2.73 -5.19
C PRO A 216 -5.58 -1.53 -4.52
N ARG A 217 -5.52 -1.50 -3.18
CA ARG A 217 -5.70 -0.31 -2.36
C ARG A 217 -4.35 0.05 -1.76
N VAL A 218 -3.90 1.26 -2.07
CA VAL A 218 -2.57 1.75 -1.72
C VAL A 218 -2.72 2.81 -0.64
N PHE A 219 -2.03 2.59 0.46
CA PHE A 219 -1.95 3.52 1.58
C PHE A 219 -0.49 3.91 1.78
N SER A 220 -0.26 5.19 2.05
CA SER A 220 1.05 5.70 2.43
C SER A 220 0.99 6.16 3.87
N SER A 221 1.93 5.69 4.67
CA SER A 221 2.14 6.13 6.05
C SER A 221 3.53 6.74 6.16
N PHE A 222 3.64 7.81 6.94
CA PHE A 222 4.84 8.55 7.25
C PHE A 222 4.93 8.63 8.76
N VAL A 223 6.09 8.35 9.34
CA VAL A 223 6.31 8.55 10.77
C VAL A 223 6.13 10.02 11.12
N GLU A 224 6.78 10.88 10.35
CA GLU A 224 6.65 12.33 10.41
C GLU A 224 6.53 12.85 8.98
N LYS A 225 5.68 13.86 8.78
CA LYS A 225 5.57 14.55 7.47
C LYS A 225 6.65 15.61 7.27
N PHE A 226 7.57 15.80 8.21
CA PHE A 226 8.71 16.68 8.05
C PHE A 226 10.04 16.07 8.52
N ALA A 227 11.14 16.61 8.01
CA ALA A 227 12.49 16.27 8.40
C ALA A 227 13.44 17.45 8.16
N HIS A 228 14.53 17.53 8.91
CA HIS A 228 15.62 18.46 8.65
C HIS A 228 16.31 18.15 7.31
N PRO A 229 16.76 19.17 6.56
CA PRO A 229 17.65 18.96 5.43
C PRO A 229 18.95 18.28 5.87
N LEU A 230 19.55 17.48 4.97
CA LEU A 230 20.81 16.78 5.25
C LEU A 230 21.92 17.79 5.63
N LEU A 231 22.40 17.71 6.87
CA LEU A 231 23.57 18.45 7.31
C LEU A 231 24.84 17.81 6.74
N GLN A 232 25.92 18.58 6.58
CA GLN A 232 27.22 18.08 6.06
C GLN A 232 27.96 17.11 7.01
N THR A 233 27.28 16.57 8.03
CA THR A 233 27.85 15.61 8.98
C THR A 233 27.92 14.22 8.36
N SER A 234 28.92 13.43 8.75
CA SER A 234 29.16 12.09 8.19
C SER A 234 28.15 11.03 8.65
N GLU A 235 27.39 11.30 9.72
CA GLU A 235 26.35 10.40 10.24
C GLU A 235 24.96 10.99 9.94
N LEU A 236 24.09 10.17 9.36
CA LEU A 236 22.68 10.49 9.13
C LEU A 236 21.91 10.35 10.44
N THR A 237 21.19 11.40 10.83
CA THR A 237 20.33 11.39 12.01
C THR A 237 18.87 11.12 11.63
N ALA A 238 18.06 10.62 12.57
CA ALA A 238 16.68 10.21 12.29
C ALA A 238 15.77 11.39 11.89
N ASP A 239 15.99 12.55 12.49
CA ASP A 239 15.32 13.82 12.18
C ASP A 239 15.61 14.34 10.76
N GLN A 240 16.60 13.77 10.05
CA GLN A 240 16.91 14.13 8.65
C GLN A 240 16.26 13.20 7.61
N LEU A 241 15.50 12.20 8.07
CA LEU A 241 14.95 11.16 7.22
C LEU A 241 13.43 11.09 7.34
N ILE A 242 12.75 11.30 6.21
CA ILE A 242 11.34 10.93 6.07
C ILE A 242 11.25 9.41 5.92
N VAL A 243 10.68 8.75 6.91
CA VAL A 243 10.37 7.31 6.85
C VAL A 243 9.00 7.11 6.22
N ALA A 244 8.95 6.63 4.99
CA ALA A 244 7.72 6.38 4.26
C ALA A 244 7.46 4.88 4.13
N THR A 245 6.29 4.43 4.54
CA THR A 245 5.83 3.04 4.38
C THR A 245 4.61 3.00 3.46
N THR A 246 4.70 2.28 2.35
CA THR A 246 3.54 1.92 1.54
C THR A 246 2.93 0.63 2.06
N THR A 247 1.63 0.61 2.33
CA THR A 247 0.86 -0.61 2.58
C THR A 247 -0.07 -0.85 1.38
N ILE A 248 0.02 -2.04 0.78
CA ILE A 248 -0.79 -2.42 -0.38
C ILE A 248 -1.64 -3.64 -0.02
N LEU A 249 -2.95 -3.45 -0.04
CA LEU A 249 -3.95 -4.48 0.20
C LEU A 249 -4.75 -4.76 -1.08
N ASP A 250 -5.27 -5.96 -1.24
CA ASP A 250 -6.28 -6.25 -2.25
C ASP A 250 -7.67 -5.77 -1.80
N GLU A 251 -8.66 -5.96 -2.67
CA GLU A 251 -10.05 -5.59 -2.42
C GLU A 251 -10.70 -6.38 -1.27
N GLN A 252 -10.18 -7.57 -0.93
CA GLN A 252 -10.60 -8.34 0.25
C GLN A 252 -9.77 -8.00 1.51
N SER A 253 -8.96 -6.94 1.47
CA SER A 253 -8.11 -6.49 2.58
C SER A 253 -6.96 -7.44 2.93
N ARG A 254 -6.54 -8.29 2.00
CA ARG A 254 -5.38 -9.16 2.15
C ARG A 254 -4.12 -8.44 1.65
N PRO A 255 -2.96 -8.63 2.31
CA PRO A 255 -1.72 -7.99 1.88
C PRO A 255 -1.25 -8.50 0.52
N ILE A 256 -0.91 -7.59 -0.39
CA ILE A 256 -0.29 -7.94 -1.68
C ILE A 256 1.22 -8.04 -1.49
N ARG A 257 1.74 -9.27 -1.49
CA ARG A 257 3.15 -9.59 -1.21
C ARG A 257 4.01 -9.62 -2.48
N GLY A 258 5.28 -9.24 -2.37
CA GLY A 258 6.25 -9.31 -3.46
C GLY A 258 6.04 -8.31 -4.60
N LEU A 259 5.06 -7.42 -4.48
CA LEU A 259 4.71 -6.46 -5.52
C LEU A 259 5.82 -5.42 -5.63
N ARG A 260 6.39 -5.33 -6.84
CA ARG A 260 7.38 -4.33 -7.19
C ARG A 260 6.72 -3.05 -7.63
N PHE A 261 7.24 -1.93 -7.14
CA PHE A 261 6.82 -0.60 -7.54
C PHE A 261 7.96 0.40 -7.38
N ALA A 262 7.71 1.67 -7.73
CA ALA A 262 8.69 2.74 -7.56
C ALA A 262 8.07 3.92 -6.80
N TRP A 263 8.83 4.54 -5.92
CA TRP A 263 8.50 5.83 -5.34
C TRP A 263 9.02 6.94 -6.22
N ARG A 264 8.11 7.77 -6.73
CA ARG A 264 8.43 9.01 -7.42
C ARG A 264 8.41 10.16 -6.43
N THR A 265 9.39 11.04 -6.57
CA THR A 265 9.45 12.28 -5.82
C THR A 265 9.48 13.46 -6.77
N GLU A 266 8.73 14.50 -6.45
CA GLU A 266 8.63 15.72 -7.25
C GLU A 266 8.76 16.96 -6.36
N PRO A 267 9.31 18.07 -6.85
CA PRO A 267 9.67 18.34 -8.26
C PRO A 267 11.00 17.73 -8.71
N ASN A 268 11.87 17.31 -7.78
CA ASN A 268 13.11 16.59 -8.08
C ASN A 268 13.15 15.22 -7.38
N ALA A 269 14.07 14.36 -7.82
CA ALA A 269 14.47 13.20 -7.05
C ALA A 269 14.97 13.64 -5.66
N ALA A 270 14.56 12.95 -4.60
CA ALA A 270 15.15 13.13 -3.27
C ALA A 270 16.67 12.93 -3.35
N THR A 271 17.44 13.71 -2.60
CA THR A 271 18.90 13.63 -2.64
C THR A 271 19.42 12.26 -2.17
N LEU A 272 18.68 11.64 -1.25
CA LEU A 272 19.02 10.37 -0.63
C LEU A 272 17.77 9.50 -0.55
N ALA A 273 17.91 8.21 -0.88
CA ALA A 273 16.96 7.18 -0.54
C ALA A 273 17.68 5.94 0.02
N ARG A 274 17.06 5.28 0.99
CA ARG A 274 17.56 4.07 1.63
C ARG A 274 16.43 3.06 1.85
N GLU A 275 16.69 1.79 1.58
CA GLU A 275 15.82 0.69 2.01
C GLU A 275 16.26 0.20 3.39
N LEU A 276 15.30 -0.07 4.26
CA LEU A 276 15.55 -0.73 5.54
C LEU A 276 15.53 -2.24 5.32
N THR A 277 16.64 -2.93 5.58
CA THR A 277 16.70 -4.39 5.41
C THR A 277 16.23 -5.13 6.68
N PRO A 278 15.83 -6.40 6.56
CA PRO A 278 15.51 -7.23 7.73
C PRO A 278 16.68 -7.42 8.72
N LEU A 279 17.92 -7.17 8.27
CA LEU A 279 19.11 -7.22 9.13
C LEU A 279 19.36 -5.91 9.88
N GLY A 280 18.47 -4.93 9.70
CA GLY A 280 18.57 -3.60 10.29
C GLY A 280 19.61 -2.69 9.66
N THR A 281 20.06 -3.02 8.44
CA THR A 281 20.96 -2.16 7.66
C THR A 281 20.18 -1.22 6.75
N LEU A 282 20.77 -0.06 6.44
CA LEU A 282 20.23 0.88 5.46
C LEU A 282 20.99 0.74 4.15
N GLU A 283 20.34 0.22 3.12
CA GLU A 283 20.95 0.04 1.80
C GLU A 283 20.61 1.20 0.86
N PRO A 284 21.59 1.73 0.10
CA PRO A 284 21.35 2.79 -0.88
C PRO A 284 20.39 2.35 -1.98
N LEU A 285 19.40 3.21 -2.26
CA LEU A 285 18.54 3.09 -3.43
C LEU A 285 18.88 4.16 -4.45
N ASP A 286 19.12 3.74 -5.68
CA ASP A 286 19.35 4.63 -6.80
C ASP A 286 18.04 5.03 -7.48
N TRP A 287 17.99 6.28 -7.95
CA TRP A 287 16.91 6.76 -8.80
C TRP A 287 16.99 6.11 -10.18
N VAL A 288 15.93 5.40 -10.57
CA VAL A 288 15.79 4.88 -11.92
C VAL A 288 15.08 5.92 -12.79
N SER A 289 15.74 6.39 -13.85
CA SER A 289 15.17 7.39 -14.76
C SER A 289 14.35 6.81 -15.92
N ALA A 290 14.60 5.55 -16.28
CA ALA A 290 13.90 4.86 -17.35
C ALA A 290 13.84 3.34 -17.10
N PRO A 291 12.76 2.67 -17.54
CA PRO A 291 11.61 3.22 -18.28
C PRO A 291 10.64 4.04 -17.40
N PRO A 292 9.83 4.98 -17.96
CA PRO A 292 8.99 5.90 -17.17
C PRO A 292 8.02 5.23 -16.18
N TYR A 293 7.58 4.01 -16.47
CA TYR A 293 6.66 3.24 -15.62
C TYR A 293 7.35 2.52 -14.45
N GLU A 294 8.69 2.47 -14.43
CA GLU A 294 9.52 2.04 -13.31
C GLU A 294 10.37 3.20 -12.76
N ALA A 295 10.13 4.42 -13.24
CA ALA A 295 10.93 5.56 -12.84
C ALA A 295 10.67 5.90 -11.37
N GLY A 296 11.74 6.10 -10.62
CA GLY A 296 11.69 6.31 -9.17
C GLY A 296 12.67 5.44 -8.38
N PHE A 297 12.52 5.47 -7.06
CA PHE A 297 13.21 4.59 -6.13
C PHE A 297 12.44 3.28 -5.99
N ARG A 298 13.06 2.16 -6.37
CA ARG A 298 12.37 0.86 -6.39
C ARG A 298 12.09 0.34 -4.98
N ALA A 299 10.94 -0.29 -4.81
CA ALA A 299 10.53 -0.98 -3.59
C ALA A 299 9.81 -2.29 -3.94
N THR A 300 9.83 -3.23 -3.00
CA THR A 300 9.09 -4.49 -3.09
C THR A 300 8.33 -4.72 -1.79
N THR A 301 7.05 -5.08 -1.86
CA THR A 301 6.27 -5.36 -0.65
C THR A 301 6.70 -6.67 0.02
N ASN A 302 6.75 -6.65 1.36
CA ASN A 302 7.02 -7.81 2.20
C ASN A 302 5.75 -8.68 2.42
N ASP A 303 5.81 -9.64 3.33
CA ASP A 303 4.68 -10.54 3.65
C ASP A 303 3.45 -9.83 4.25
N ARG A 304 3.62 -8.62 4.78
CA ARG A 304 2.54 -7.75 5.27
C ARG A 304 2.00 -6.82 4.19
N GLY A 305 2.46 -6.94 2.95
CA GLY A 305 2.10 -6.03 1.87
C GLY A 305 2.72 -4.64 2.02
N GLN A 306 3.80 -4.53 2.81
CA GLN A 306 4.43 -3.27 3.18
C GLN A 306 5.79 -3.11 2.53
N ALA A 307 6.15 -1.89 2.16
CA ALA A 307 7.52 -1.54 1.79
C ALA A 307 7.89 -0.19 2.40
N THR A 308 9.06 -0.11 3.03
CA THR A 308 9.54 1.08 3.72
C THR A 308 10.78 1.63 3.04
N ILE A 309 10.75 2.91 2.68
CA ILE A 309 11.89 3.67 2.18
C ILE A 309 12.11 4.88 3.08
N LEU A 310 13.37 5.15 3.39
CA LEU A 310 13.80 6.35 4.08
C LEU A 310 14.34 7.35 3.06
N PHE A 311 13.86 8.58 3.11
CA PHE A 311 14.23 9.64 2.18
C PHE A 311 14.90 10.79 2.92
N GLY A 312 15.97 11.33 2.33
CA GLY A 312 16.62 12.55 2.79
C GLY A 312 16.75 13.55 1.65
N ASN A 313 16.80 14.83 1.98
CA ASN A 313 16.98 15.89 1.00
C ASN A 313 17.98 16.94 1.48
N ALA A 314 18.89 17.39 0.61
CA ALA A 314 19.97 18.30 1.00
C ALA A 314 19.54 19.76 1.20
N LYS A 315 18.30 20.11 0.85
CA LYS A 315 17.79 21.48 0.95
C LYS A 315 16.38 21.51 1.52
N PRO A 316 15.97 22.63 2.16
CA PRO A 316 14.57 22.88 2.45
C PRO A 316 13.74 22.75 1.17
N THR A 317 12.66 21.97 1.20
CA THR A 317 11.82 21.68 0.03
C THR A 317 10.48 21.08 0.46
N ILE A 318 9.39 21.46 -0.21
CA ILE A 318 8.10 20.75 -0.10
C ILE A 318 7.99 19.76 -1.27
N MET A 319 8.08 18.47 -0.96
CA MET A 319 8.14 17.41 -1.96
C MET A 319 6.84 16.61 -2.02
N THR A 320 6.43 16.25 -3.24
CA THR A 320 5.43 15.21 -3.46
C THR A 320 6.13 13.87 -3.40
N PHE A 321 5.70 12.96 -2.53
CA PHE A 321 6.12 11.56 -2.53
C PHE A 321 4.97 10.68 -3.00
N ALA A 322 5.19 9.88 -4.04
CA ALA A 322 4.13 9.06 -4.64
C ALA A 322 4.64 7.64 -4.92
N PRO A 323 4.16 6.59 -4.21
CA PRO A 323 4.32 5.25 -4.74
C PRO A 323 3.56 5.18 -6.06
N ALA A 324 4.22 4.63 -7.07
CA ALA A 324 3.73 4.52 -8.43
C ALA A 324 3.54 3.05 -8.79
N LEU A 325 2.28 2.63 -8.93
CA LEU A 325 1.92 1.30 -9.41
C LEU A 325 1.55 1.38 -10.89
N ASN A 326 2.31 0.74 -11.77
CA ASN A 326 2.04 0.73 -13.22
C ASN A 326 1.79 2.12 -13.84
N SER A 327 2.55 3.15 -13.40
CA SER A 327 2.38 4.57 -13.77
C SER A 327 1.21 5.32 -13.11
N THR A 328 0.42 4.70 -12.23
CA THR A 328 -0.55 5.40 -11.38
C THR A 328 0.13 5.82 -10.09
N GLU A 329 0.15 7.12 -9.82
CA GLU A 329 0.80 7.74 -8.65
C GLU A 329 -0.20 8.00 -7.52
N PHE A 330 0.18 7.65 -6.29
CA PHE A 330 -0.62 7.92 -5.08
C PHE A 330 0.05 9.03 -4.27
N GLN A 331 -0.23 10.28 -4.61
CA GLN A 331 0.54 11.43 -4.14
C GLN A 331 0.32 11.75 -2.66
N ASN A 332 1.41 12.00 -1.95
CA ASN A 332 1.47 12.52 -0.59
C ASN A 332 2.44 13.71 -0.56
N GLN A 333 2.31 14.61 0.42
CA GLN A 333 3.23 15.74 0.57
C GLN A 333 4.04 15.60 1.85
N VAL A 334 5.33 15.91 1.77
CA VAL A 334 6.25 15.94 2.90
C VAL A 334 7.14 17.18 2.80
N VAL A 335 7.71 17.60 3.92
CA VAL A 335 8.45 18.86 4.04
C VAL A 335 9.85 18.60 4.56
N PHE A 336 10.88 18.95 3.80
CA PHE A 336 12.21 19.13 4.36
C PHE A 336 12.36 20.58 4.81
N THR A 337 12.59 20.83 6.09
CA THR A 337 12.62 22.16 6.71
C THR A 337 13.44 22.15 7.97
N ALA A 338 14.05 23.28 8.34
CA ALA A 338 14.66 23.54 9.65
C ALA A 338 14.01 24.77 10.33
N VAL A 339 12.72 25.00 10.07
CA VAL A 339 11.96 26.15 10.58
C VAL A 339 11.84 26.15 12.10
N ASP A 340 11.78 24.98 12.72
CA ASP A 340 11.76 24.74 14.15
C ASP A 340 13.02 25.28 14.86
N LEU A 341 14.16 25.32 14.15
CA LEU A 341 15.38 25.96 14.66
C LEU A 341 15.31 27.49 14.64
N GLY A 342 14.31 28.07 13.98
CA GLY A 342 14.09 29.52 13.90
C GLY A 342 15.18 30.29 13.14
N LEU A 343 16.00 29.60 12.34
CA LEU A 343 17.15 30.15 11.63
C LEU A 343 16.83 30.72 10.24
N GLY A 344 15.57 30.60 9.79
CA GLY A 344 15.13 31.07 8.49
C GLY A 344 15.19 32.59 8.31
N ASP A 345 15.18 33.04 7.06
CA ASP A 345 15.27 34.45 6.68
C ASP A 345 14.06 34.95 5.88
N ASP A 346 13.08 34.09 5.59
CA ASP A 346 11.93 34.42 4.74
C ASP A 346 10.82 35.24 5.42
N GLY A 347 11.17 36.01 6.44
CA GLY A 347 10.22 36.78 7.25
C GLY A 347 9.49 35.92 8.28
N THR A 348 8.29 36.34 8.67
CA THR A 348 7.49 35.71 9.73
C THR A 348 6.05 35.52 9.27
N LEU A 349 5.38 34.51 9.81
CA LEU A 349 3.97 34.25 9.56
C LEU A 349 3.10 35.38 10.16
N GLY A 350 2.14 35.88 9.39
CA GLY A 350 1.13 36.81 9.88
C GLY A 350 0.04 36.06 10.66
N LEU A 351 -0.15 36.44 11.92
CA LEU A 351 -1.16 35.90 12.82
C LEU A 351 -2.07 37.04 13.31
N PRO A 352 -3.38 36.80 13.55
CA PRO A 352 -4.32 37.81 14.01
C PRO A 352 -4.17 38.03 15.53
N LEU A 353 -3.01 38.54 15.94
CA LEU A 353 -2.67 38.74 17.34
C LEU A 353 -3.15 40.10 17.85
N GLU A 354 -3.68 40.14 19.07
CA GLU A 354 -3.92 41.38 19.81
C GLU A 354 -2.77 41.60 20.80
N GLY A 355 -1.82 42.46 20.43
CA GLY A 355 -0.53 42.52 21.10
C GLY A 355 0.33 41.31 20.73
N ASN A 356 0.49 40.35 21.65
CA ASN A 356 1.23 39.10 21.42
C ASN A 356 0.40 37.85 21.80
N VAL A 357 -0.92 37.99 21.82
CA VAL A 357 -1.86 36.95 22.22
C VAL A 357 -2.87 36.69 21.11
N LEU A 358 -3.15 35.42 20.84
CA LEU A 358 -4.23 34.96 19.98
C LEU A 358 -5.46 34.66 20.85
N ASP A 359 -6.58 35.32 20.56
CA ASP A 359 -7.87 35.11 21.23
C ASP A 359 -8.73 34.14 20.42
N LEU A 360 -8.87 32.90 20.90
CA LEU A 360 -9.63 31.85 20.22
C LEU A 360 -11.14 32.06 20.26
N ASP A 361 -11.67 32.90 21.15
CA ASP A 361 -13.10 33.17 21.22
C ASP A 361 -13.58 33.98 19.99
N LYS A 362 -12.66 34.68 19.30
CA LYS A 362 -12.90 35.35 18.01
C LYS A 362 -12.78 34.40 16.81
N TYR A 363 -12.13 33.26 17.00
CA TYR A 363 -11.79 32.29 15.96
C TYR A 363 -12.18 30.88 16.39
N PRO A 364 -13.49 30.62 16.63
CA PRO A 364 -13.94 29.38 17.26
C PRO A 364 -13.66 28.13 16.43
N ASP A 365 -13.70 28.24 15.09
CA ASP A 365 -13.51 27.10 14.18
C ASP A 365 -12.12 27.12 13.49
N THR A 366 -11.71 28.26 12.92
CA THR A 366 -10.42 28.43 12.25
C THR A 366 -9.77 29.77 12.53
N VAL A 367 -8.44 29.79 12.53
CA VAL A 367 -7.59 30.97 12.66
C VAL A 367 -6.96 31.26 11.29
N PRO A 368 -7.17 32.45 10.72
CA PRO A 368 -6.56 32.84 9.45
C PRO A 368 -5.08 33.17 9.65
N VAL A 369 -4.18 32.54 8.91
CA VAL A 369 -2.75 32.88 8.88
C VAL A 369 -2.34 33.39 7.51
N THR A 370 -1.47 34.40 7.45
CA THR A 370 -1.03 35.00 6.19
C THR A 370 0.47 34.80 6.00
N LEU A 371 0.87 34.51 4.76
CA LEU A 371 2.29 34.46 4.41
C LEU A 371 2.81 35.90 4.21
N PRO A 372 4.08 36.18 4.53
CA PRO A 372 4.65 37.49 4.24
C PRO A 372 4.69 37.74 2.73
N VAL A 373 4.44 38.99 2.32
CA VAL A 373 4.46 39.40 0.91
C VAL A 373 5.89 39.29 0.39
N GLY A 374 6.16 38.25 -0.41
CA GLY A 374 7.46 37.98 -1.01
C GLY A 374 7.53 38.35 -2.49
N ALA A 375 8.70 38.78 -2.97
CA ALA A 375 8.94 39.07 -4.38
C ALA A 375 9.04 37.82 -5.28
N ARG A 376 9.09 36.61 -4.69
CA ARG A 376 9.27 35.33 -5.41
C ARG A 376 7.95 34.60 -5.57
N SER A 377 7.69 34.06 -6.77
CA SER A 377 6.49 33.28 -7.04
C SER A 377 6.51 31.97 -6.26
N MET A 378 5.66 31.87 -5.23
CA MET A 378 5.49 30.65 -4.43
C MET A 378 4.45 29.74 -5.08
N ARG A 379 4.70 28.44 -5.10
CA ARG A 379 3.71 27.43 -5.51
C ARG A 379 3.19 26.59 -4.35
N ARG A 380 4.03 26.36 -3.33
CA ARG A 380 3.70 25.54 -2.16
C ARG A 380 4.09 26.28 -0.89
N ALA A 381 3.32 26.12 0.17
CA ALA A 381 3.70 26.55 1.50
C ALA A 381 3.24 25.50 2.53
N ALA A 382 4.05 25.27 3.55
CA ALA A 382 3.75 24.42 4.69
C ALA A 382 3.80 25.29 5.95
N ILE A 383 2.79 25.18 6.81
CA ILE A 383 2.74 25.92 8.08
C ILE A 383 3.19 24.98 9.18
N TRP A 384 4.20 25.40 9.92
CA TRP A 384 4.69 24.72 11.12
C TRP A 384 4.07 25.38 12.35
N LEU A 385 3.57 24.57 13.28
CA LEU A 385 2.96 25.01 14.53
C LEU A 385 3.25 23.98 15.62
N ASN A 386 3.90 24.39 16.71
CA ASN A 386 4.15 23.58 17.90
C ASN A 386 4.60 22.14 17.59
N GLU A 387 5.71 22.01 16.87
CA GLU A 387 6.37 20.73 16.52
C GLU A 387 5.73 19.92 15.38
N ASP A 388 4.68 20.43 14.72
CA ASP A 388 3.99 19.71 13.64
C ASP A 388 3.73 20.60 12.40
N ILE A 389 3.57 19.95 11.24
CA ILE A 389 3.08 20.60 10.02
C ILE A 389 1.55 20.66 10.06
N ALA A 390 1.03 21.83 10.46
CA ALA A 390 -0.40 22.06 10.57
C ALA A 390 -1.15 21.96 9.23
N THR A 391 -0.54 22.41 8.14
CA THR A 391 -1.13 22.32 6.80
C THR A 391 -0.09 22.50 5.70
N ILE A 392 -0.38 21.97 4.51
CA ILE A 392 0.36 22.19 3.27
C ILE A 392 -0.62 22.72 2.22
N VAL A 393 -0.35 23.91 1.68
CA VAL A 393 -1.22 24.58 0.69
C VAL A 393 -0.54 24.69 -0.67
N TYR A 394 -1.35 24.58 -1.73
CA TYR A 394 -0.92 24.79 -3.11
C TYR A 394 -1.52 26.06 -3.68
N ARG A 395 -0.66 26.99 -4.11
CA ARG A 395 -1.07 28.29 -4.65
C ARG A 395 -0.81 28.30 -6.15
N GLN A 396 -1.88 28.18 -6.93
CA GLN A 396 -1.82 28.01 -8.39
C GLN A 396 -1.64 29.32 -9.16
N SER A 397 -1.98 30.46 -8.56
CA SER A 397 -1.96 31.77 -9.20
C SER A 397 -1.37 32.84 -8.28
N SER A 398 -0.87 33.94 -8.85
CA SER A 398 -0.41 35.10 -8.09
C SER A 398 -1.55 35.73 -7.26
N ALA A 399 -2.78 35.74 -7.78
CA ALA A 399 -3.95 36.24 -7.05
C ALA A 399 -4.24 35.42 -5.79
N SER A 400 -3.97 34.12 -5.83
CA SER A 400 -4.14 33.26 -4.65
C SER A 400 -3.04 33.46 -3.61
N GLN A 401 -1.99 34.28 -3.80
CA GLN A 401 -0.87 34.39 -2.86
C GLN A 401 -1.18 35.22 -1.60
N ASP A 402 -2.16 36.10 -1.68
CA ASP A 402 -2.55 36.99 -0.57
C ASP A 402 -3.66 36.39 0.31
N ASP A 403 -4.30 35.29 -0.12
CA ASP A 403 -5.38 34.65 0.62
C ASP A 403 -4.89 34.12 1.99
N SER A 404 -5.72 34.22 3.03
CA SER A 404 -5.44 33.58 4.31
C SER A 404 -5.43 32.05 4.17
N ILE A 405 -4.62 31.40 4.98
CA ILE A 405 -4.62 29.96 5.19
C ILE A 405 -5.36 29.72 6.49
N GLU A 406 -6.48 29.01 6.41
CA GLU A 406 -7.29 28.70 7.60
C GLU A 406 -6.70 27.50 8.33
N ILE A 407 -6.24 27.70 9.57
CA ILE A 407 -5.75 26.65 10.46
C ILE A 407 -6.85 26.33 11.48
N PRO A 408 -7.22 25.06 11.71
CA PRO A 408 -8.20 24.72 12.74
C PRO A 408 -7.80 25.25 14.12
N SER A 409 -8.73 25.90 14.81
CA SER A 409 -8.48 26.60 16.09
C SER A 409 -7.92 25.67 17.19
N TRP A 410 -8.32 24.40 17.18
CA TRP A 410 -7.86 23.39 18.14
C TRP A 410 -6.37 23.03 18.03
N ARG A 411 -5.67 23.45 16.97
CA ARG A 411 -4.20 23.28 16.87
C ARG A 411 -3.42 24.33 17.67
N PHE A 412 -4.07 25.38 18.17
CA PHE A 412 -3.47 26.40 19.03
C PHE A 412 -3.72 26.06 20.49
N VAL A 413 -2.65 26.00 21.29
CA VAL A 413 -2.71 25.52 22.68
C VAL A 413 -2.93 26.69 23.63
N SER A 414 -4.10 26.78 24.27
CA SER A 414 -4.42 27.85 25.23
C SER A 414 -3.82 27.64 26.63
N GLY A 415 -3.65 28.74 27.37
CA GLY A 415 -3.15 28.76 28.76
C GLY A 415 -1.82 29.49 28.93
N ASP A 416 -1.09 29.22 30.03
CA ASP A 416 0.20 29.84 30.35
C ASP A 416 1.38 29.39 29.45
N GLN A 417 1.09 28.89 28.25
CA GLN A 417 2.07 28.30 27.33
C GLN A 417 2.38 29.24 26.15
N ILE A 418 3.62 29.19 25.69
CA ILE A 418 4.07 29.94 24.51
C ILE A 418 3.94 29.03 23.28
N ASN A 419 3.13 29.44 22.32
CA ASN A 419 3.02 28.79 21.02
C ASN A 419 4.11 29.33 20.10
N ALA A 420 4.57 28.50 19.16
CA ALA A 420 5.52 28.88 18.14
C ALA A 420 4.98 28.51 16.76
N ALA A 421 5.04 29.43 15.81
CA ALA A 421 4.60 29.20 14.43
C ALA A 421 5.63 29.71 13.41
N GLY A 422 5.73 29.00 12.30
CA GLY A 422 6.58 29.35 11.17
C GLY A 422 6.03 28.78 9.88
N PHE A 423 6.75 28.96 8.79
CA PHE A 423 6.40 28.34 7.52
C PHE A 423 7.64 27.99 6.71
N THR A 424 7.45 27.04 5.81
CA THR A 424 8.36 26.74 4.70
C THR A 424 7.63 27.03 3.41
N ARG A 425 8.26 27.70 2.46
CA ARG A 425 7.72 27.85 1.11
C ARG A 425 8.55 27.10 0.08
N GLY A 426 7.95 26.76 -1.05
CA GLY A 426 8.61 26.09 -2.16
C GLY A 426 8.19 26.65 -3.53
N ASP A 427 9.16 26.75 -4.43
CA ASP A 427 8.94 27.08 -5.85
C ASP A 427 8.62 25.83 -6.69
N SER A 428 8.40 26.01 -8.00
CA SER A 428 8.15 24.88 -8.92
C SER A 428 9.36 23.98 -9.18
N TYR A 429 10.56 24.43 -8.82
CA TYR A 429 11.82 23.73 -9.04
C TYR A 429 12.30 22.98 -7.81
N GLY A 430 11.59 23.08 -6.68
CA GLY A 430 11.94 22.42 -5.43
C GLY A 430 12.98 23.17 -4.62
N ASN A 431 13.16 24.47 -4.86
CA ASN A 431 13.89 25.30 -3.92
C ASN A 431 12.91 25.76 -2.84
N GLY A 432 13.20 25.42 -1.60
CA GLY A 432 12.46 25.89 -0.44
C GLY A 432 13.24 26.89 0.41
N GLU A 433 12.50 27.68 1.17
CA GLU A 433 13.00 28.68 2.12
C GLU A 433 12.16 28.56 3.40
N ASP A 434 12.85 28.65 4.55
CA ASP A 434 12.22 28.62 5.86
C ASP A 434 12.08 30.03 6.42
N SER A 435 11.01 30.24 7.20
CA SER A 435 10.76 31.49 7.91
C SER A 435 11.47 31.54 9.26
N ARG A 436 11.43 32.70 9.90
CA ARG A 436 11.63 32.81 11.35
C ARG A 436 10.38 32.32 12.09
N LEU A 437 10.56 31.93 13.34
CA LEU A 437 9.46 31.62 14.25
C LEU A 437 8.83 32.89 14.84
N VAL A 438 7.52 32.84 15.03
CA VAL A 438 6.73 33.80 15.81
C VAL A 438 6.30 33.10 17.10
N TYR A 439 6.57 33.74 18.24
CA TYR A 439 6.21 33.24 19.56
C TYR A 439 5.08 34.07 20.18
N PHE A 440 3.99 33.42 20.58
CA PHE A 440 2.76 34.11 21.03
C PHE A 440 2.03 33.32 22.12
N GLY A 441 1.26 34.02 22.95
CA GLY A 441 0.33 33.40 23.90
C GLY A 441 -1.02 33.09 23.24
N VAL A 442 -1.82 32.22 23.85
CA VAL A 442 -3.16 31.89 23.36
C VAL A 442 -4.16 31.88 24.53
N GLU A 443 -5.28 32.57 24.36
CA GLU A 443 -6.39 32.59 25.31
C GLU A 443 -7.72 32.17 24.65
N GLY A 444 -8.76 31.99 25.46
CA GLY A 444 -10.07 31.51 24.99
C GLY A 444 -10.13 29.98 24.84
N THR A 445 -11.24 29.50 24.26
CA THR A 445 -11.52 28.06 24.12
C THR A 445 -11.71 27.67 22.66
N ALA A 446 -10.81 26.81 22.14
CA ALA A 446 -11.00 26.20 20.82
C ALA A 446 -12.14 25.19 20.83
N ARG A 447 -12.87 25.10 19.71
CA ARG A 447 -13.83 24.02 19.48
C ARG A 447 -13.08 22.76 19.04
N THR A 448 -13.05 21.75 19.91
CA THR A 448 -12.47 20.44 19.57
C THR A 448 -13.51 19.55 18.88
N PRO A 449 -13.12 18.82 17.82
CA PRO A 449 -13.96 17.77 17.25
C PRO A 449 -14.29 16.71 18.30
N ALA A 450 -15.53 16.20 18.30
CA ALA A 450 -15.99 15.18 19.22
C ALA A 450 -16.81 14.09 18.50
N PRO A 451 -16.77 12.84 18.98
CA PRO A 451 -17.58 11.76 18.40
C PRO A 451 -19.07 12.05 18.54
N THR A 452 -19.83 11.63 17.54
CA THR A 452 -21.29 11.77 17.56
C THR A 452 -21.90 10.76 18.53
N PRO A 453 -22.65 11.18 19.56
CA PRO A 453 -23.29 10.26 20.49
C PRO A 453 -24.43 9.46 19.81
N GLY A 454 -24.67 8.23 20.28
CA GLY A 454 -25.86 7.45 19.90
C GLY A 454 -25.79 6.65 18.61
N GLY A 455 -24.58 6.28 18.15
CA GLY A 455 -24.40 5.41 16.97
C GLY A 455 -25.02 4.01 17.13
N THR A 456 -25.60 3.49 16.05
CA THR A 456 -26.32 2.21 16.04
C THR A 456 -25.53 1.09 15.37
N LEU A 457 -24.61 1.40 14.45
CA LEU A 457 -23.78 0.40 13.78
C LEU A 457 -22.69 -0.14 14.73
N ALA A 458 -22.20 -1.33 14.42
CA ALA A 458 -21.09 -1.94 15.16
C ALA A 458 -19.87 -1.01 15.17
N PRO A 459 -19.10 -0.93 16.26
CA PRO A 459 -17.91 -0.09 16.32
C PRO A 459 -16.84 -0.61 15.33
N PRO A 460 -15.95 0.28 14.84
CA PRO A 460 -14.74 -0.18 14.16
C PRO A 460 -13.85 -0.97 15.13
N ALA A 461 -12.90 -1.72 14.60
CA ALA A 461 -11.95 -2.49 15.40
C ALA A 461 -10.54 -2.41 14.81
N LEU A 462 -9.51 -2.55 15.64
CA LEU A 462 -8.15 -2.75 15.15
C LEU A 462 -8.05 -4.11 14.46
N VAL A 463 -7.32 -4.17 13.34
CA VAL A 463 -7.05 -5.45 12.65
C VAL A 463 -6.19 -6.36 13.52
N GLN A 464 -5.26 -5.78 14.28
CA GLN A 464 -4.42 -6.51 15.22
C GLN A 464 -5.22 -6.89 16.47
N ALA A 465 -5.47 -8.19 16.65
CA ALA A 465 -6.20 -8.71 17.81
C ALA A 465 -5.39 -8.55 19.11
N GLY A 466 -6.08 -8.31 20.23
CA GLY A 466 -5.49 -8.32 21.57
C GLY A 466 -4.75 -7.04 21.98
N VAL A 467 -4.69 -6.02 21.12
CA VAL A 467 -4.11 -4.71 21.45
C VAL A 467 -4.93 -4.04 22.55
N ARG A 468 -4.26 -3.65 23.65
CA ARG A 468 -4.87 -2.96 24.79
C ARG A 468 -4.50 -1.48 24.89
N VAL A 469 -3.40 -1.08 24.24
CA VAL A 469 -2.89 0.28 24.14
C VAL A 469 -2.31 0.41 22.73
N ILE A 470 -2.60 1.52 22.05
CA ILE A 470 -1.94 1.86 20.80
C ILE A 470 -0.56 2.43 21.13
N ASP A 471 0.49 1.76 20.67
CA ASP A 471 1.89 2.17 20.81
C ASP A 471 2.60 2.23 19.45
N ASP A 472 3.88 2.58 19.46
CA ASP A 472 4.69 2.71 18.24
C ASP A 472 4.73 1.42 17.42
N SER A 473 4.66 0.26 18.07
CA SER A 473 4.61 -1.04 17.39
C SER A 473 3.28 -1.28 16.69
N THR A 474 2.19 -0.76 17.28
CA THR A 474 0.83 -0.88 16.78
C THR A 474 0.59 0.02 15.57
N ILE A 475 1.13 1.24 15.58
CA ILE A 475 0.97 2.19 14.47
C ILE A 475 1.97 1.94 13.34
N SER A 476 2.99 1.10 13.57
CA SER A 476 4.09 0.85 12.64
C SER A 476 3.63 0.45 11.21
N GLY A 477 3.95 1.29 10.22
CA GLY A 477 3.54 1.12 8.82
C GLY A 477 2.10 1.55 8.52
N GLY A 478 1.47 2.25 9.47
CA GLY A 478 0.10 2.74 9.46
C GLY A 478 -0.85 1.88 10.28
N LEU A 479 -1.68 2.50 11.11
CA LEU A 479 -2.63 1.80 11.97
C LEU A 479 -3.81 1.29 11.15
N GLN A 480 -3.98 -0.04 11.09
CA GLN A 480 -5.05 -0.68 10.34
C GLN A 480 -6.33 -0.80 11.17
N VAL A 481 -7.39 -0.14 10.70
CA VAL A 481 -8.73 -0.12 11.31
C VAL A 481 -9.71 -0.84 10.38
N ARG A 482 -10.35 -1.89 10.89
CA ARG A 482 -11.42 -2.62 10.22
C ARG A 482 -12.77 -1.95 10.48
N VAL A 483 -13.46 -1.63 9.40
CA VAL A 483 -14.89 -1.32 9.38
C VAL A 483 -15.63 -2.63 9.09
N PRO A 484 -16.45 -3.16 10.02
CA PRO A 484 -17.16 -4.42 9.80
C PRO A 484 -18.26 -4.26 8.73
N ALA A 485 -18.61 -5.36 8.04
CA ALA A 485 -19.84 -5.41 7.25
C ALA A 485 -21.05 -5.09 8.15
N TYR A 486 -22.03 -4.37 7.61
CA TYR A 486 -23.24 -4.00 8.34
C TYR A 486 -24.49 -4.25 7.49
N GLN A 487 -25.61 -4.45 8.17
CA GLN A 487 -26.88 -4.68 7.50
C GLN A 487 -27.29 -3.45 6.67
N GLY A 488 -27.63 -3.66 5.40
CA GLY A 488 -28.01 -2.57 4.49
C GLY A 488 -26.83 -1.78 3.90
N ILE A 489 -25.62 -2.35 3.96
CA ILE A 489 -24.49 -1.86 3.15
C ILE A 489 -24.84 -1.97 1.66
N GLU A 490 -24.59 -0.91 0.90
CA GLU A 490 -24.91 -0.83 -0.53
C GLU A 490 -23.74 -0.24 -1.34
N LEU A 491 -23.63 -0.67 -2.59
CA LEU A 491 -22.66 -0.14 -3.54
C LEU A 491 -22.77 1.38 -3.70
N GLY A 492 -21.63 2.07 -3.68
CA GLY A 492 -21.56 3.52 -3.89
C GLY A 492 -21.89 4.37 -2.67
N GLN A 493 -22.19 3.76 -1.53
CA GLN A 493 -22.19 4.47 -0.24
C GLN A 493 -20.78 5.00 0.07
N ARG A 494 -20.71 6.14 0.76
CA ARG A 494 -19.46 6.71 1.25
C ARG A 494 -19.36 6.47 2.74
N VAL A 495 -18.32 5.77 3.18
CA VAL A 495 -17.98 5.65 4.60
C VAL A 495 -16.86 6.63 4.93
N THR A 496 -17.04 7.39 6.00
CA THR A 496 -16.04 8.30 6.54
C THR A 496 -15.65 7.81 7.92
N LEU A 497 -14.40 7.38 8.10
CA LEU A 497 -13.82 7.07 9.40
C LEU A 497 -13.23 8.36 9.97
N SER A 498 -13.72 8.77 11.13
CA SER A 498 -13.22 9.89 11.90
C SER A 498 -12.55 9.38 13.17
N VAL A 499 -11.35 9.85 13.44
CA VAL A 499 -10.57 9.48 14.61
C VAL A 499 -10.33 10.72 15.42
N PHE A 500 -10.63 10.67 16.71
CA PHE A 500 -10.44 11.74 17.69
C PHE A 500 -9.34 11.29 18.63
N VAL A 501 -8.18 11.93 18.55
CA VAL A 501 -7.04 11.62 19.41
C VAL A 501 -6.83 12.77 20.37
N SER A 502 -6.67 12.47 21.65
CA SER A 502 -6.33 13.44 22.66
C SER A 502 -5.28 12.86 23.60
N GLY A 503 -4.38 13.68 24.10
CA GLY A 503 -3.32 13.26 24.99
C GLY A 503 -2.38 14.40 25.26
N TYR A 504 -1.08 14.11 25.26
CA TYR A 504 -0.06 15.09 25.58
C TYR A 504 1.13 14.98 24.62
N TYR A 505 1.77 16.10 24.32
CA TYR A 505 3.08 16.10 23.68
C TYR A 505 4.08 15.35 24.57
N GLN A 506 4.94 14.57 23.92
CA GLN A 506 5.88 13.68 24.60
C GLN A 506 6.82 14.47 25.54
N GLY A 507 6.84 14.11 26.82
CA GLY A 507 7.80 14.66 27.80
C GLY A 507 7.48 16.08 28.30
N THR A 508 6.43 16.74 27.79
CA THR A 508 6.11 18.13 28.15
C THR A 508 4.86 18.25 29.02
N GLY A 509 3.93 17.28 28.95
CA GLY A 509 2.63 17.37 29.60
C GLY A 509 1.69 18.40 28.95
N PHE A 510 2.05 18.95 27.78
CA PHE A 510 1.22 19.89 27.02
C PHE A 510 0.11 19.13 26.30
N PRO A 511 -1.16 19.57 26.35
CA PRO A 511 -2.23 18.90 25.63
C PRO A 511 -1.95 18.81 24.13
N LYS A 512 -2.14 17.61 23.57
CA LYS A 512 -2.07 17.35 22.13
C LYS A 512 -3.40 16.76 21.68
N VAL A 513 -3.94 17.25 20.59
CA VAL A 513 -5.14 16.72 19.95
C VAL A 513 -4.92 16.58 18.45
N ASP A 514 -5.49 15.53 17.85
CA ASP A 514 -5.52 15.41 16.40
C ASP A 514 -6.83 14.74 15.94
N PHE A 515 -7.18 14.99 14.68
CA PHE A 515 -8.46 14.58 14.10
C PHE A 515 -8.32 14.01 12.67
N PRO A 516 -7.66 12.84 12.49
CA PRO A 516 -7.53 12.26 11.17
C PRO A 516 -8.87 11.72 10.64
N VAL A 517 -9.09 11.91 9.34
CA VAL A 517 -10.31 11.48 8.64
C VAL A 517 -9.96 10.73 7.36
N LEU A 518 -10.50 9.52 7.23
CA LEU A 518 -10.37 8.68 6.03
C LEU A 518 -11.72 8.46 5.36
N LYS A 519 -11.73 8.39 4.03
CA LYS A 519 -12.95 8.24 3.22
C LYS A 519 -12.83 7.02 2.31
N HIS A 520 -13.89 6.22 2.23
CA HIS A 520 -13.95 5.02 1.40
C HIS A 520 -15.29 4.94 0.67
N ASP A 521 -15.26 4.61 -0.63
CA ASP A 521 -16.46 4.35 -1.42
C ASP A 521 -16.69 2.83 -1.46
N VAL A 522 -17.87 2.39 -1.02
CA VAL A 522 -18.22 0.97 -0.91
C VAL A 522 -18.29 0.31 -2.29
N GLY A 523 -17.46 -0.72 -2.49
CA GLY A 523 -17.42 -1.61 -3.64
C GLY A 523 -18.13 -2.95 -3.39
N SER A 524 -18.13 -3.82 -4.41
CA SER A 524 -18.78 -5.14 -4.35
C SER A 524 -18.20 -6.05 -3.30
N ASP A 525 -16.89 -5.96 -3.10
CA ASP A 525 -16.13 -6.86 -2.24
C ASP A 525 -16.33 -6.51 -0.75
N ASP A 526 -16.68 -5.25 -0.46
CA ASP A 526 -16.91 -4.75 0.90
C ASP A 526 -18.23 -5.28 1.51
N LEU A 527 -19.16 -5.76 0.67
CA LEU A 527 -20.52 -6.11 1.10
C LEU A 527 -20.57 -7.34 2.02
N LYS A 528 -19.59 -8.25 1.90
CA LYS A 528 -19.55 -9.50 2.67
C LYS A 528 -18.77 -9.34 3.98
N ASP A 529 -17.55 -8.82 3.90
CA ASP A 529 -16.57 -8.88 5.00
C ASP A 529 -16.21 -7.52 5.61
N GLY A 530 -16.75 -6.42 5.06
CA GLY A 530 -16.32 -5.08 5.38
C GLY A 530 -14.97 -4.76 4.75
N PHE A 531 -14.24 -3.80 5.32
CA PHE A 531 -12.98 -3.33 4.74
C PHE A 531 -12.02 -2.75 5.78
N VAL A 532 -10.75 -2.62 5.38
CA VAL A 532 -9.69 -2.03 6.19
C VAL A 532 -9.32 -0.65 5.64
N LEU A 533 -9.16 0.30 6.55
CA LEU A 533 -8.55 1.60 6.31
C LEU A 533 -7.25 1.70 7.11
N VAL A 534 -6.26 2.40 6.57
CA VAL A 534 -4.95 2.56 7.20
C VAL A 534 -4.75 4.02 7.53
N LEU A 535 -4.65 4.33 8.82
CA LEU A 535 -4.32 5.66 9.32
C LEU A 535 -2.82 5.89 9.19
N ASN A 536 -2.46 7.14 8.92
CA ASN A 536 -1.08 7.56 8.83
C ASN A 536 -0.43 7.61 10.22
N GLU A 537 0.85 7.23 10.32
CA GLU A 537 1.59 7.20 11.58
C GLU A 537 1.79 8.58 12.21
N ASP A 538 2.12 9.59 11.39
CA ASP A 538 2.31 10.98 11.80
C ASP A 538 1.12 11.54 12.58
N ASP A 539 -0.11 11.18 12.17
CA ASP A 539 -1.34 11.62 12.84
C ASP A 539 -1.53 10.94 14.24
N LEU A 540 -0.71 9.94 14.56
CA LEU A 540 -0.79 9.11 15.78
C LEU A 540 0.52 9.09 16.59
N THR A 541 1.56 9.78 16.14
CA THR A 541 2.90 9.76 16.74
C THR A 541 3.04 10.89 17.77
N GLY A 542 3.87 10.70 18.81
CA GLY A 542 4.17 11.74 19.81
C GLY A 542 3.04 12.02 20.82
N PHE A 543 2.14 11.06 21.07
CA PHE A 543 1.15 11.14 22.14
C PHE A 543 1.69 10.49 23.42
N GLY A 544 2.38 11.27 24.24
CA GLY A 544 2.97 10.84 25.51
C GLY A 544 1.98 10.77 26.69
N LEU A 545 2.50 10.33 27.83
CA LEU A 545 1.78 10.34 29.11
C LEU A 545 1.66 11.76 29.66
N GLY A 546 0.52 12.08 30.27
CA GLY A 546 0.34 13.34 31.00
C GLY A 546 1.18 13.40 32.27
N THR A 547 1.19 14.57 32.92
CA THR A 547 1.93 14.81 34.18
C THR A 547 1.52 13.88 35.33
N THR A 548 0.32 13.28 35.24
CA THR A 548 -0.21 12.30 36.21
C THR A 548 -0.01 10.84 35.79
N GLY A 549 0.73 10.59 34.71
CA GLY A 549 0.95 9.25 34.15
C GLY A 549 -0.23 8.69 33.36
N ARG A 550 -1.28 9.49 33.11
CA ARG A 550 -2.44 9.06 32.33
C ARG A 550 -2.11 9.01 30.83
N PRO A 551 -2.46 7.92 30.12
CA PRO A 551 -2.30 7.83 28.67
C PRO A 551 -3.28 8.76 27.96
N GLY A 552 -2.99 9.05 26.69
CA GLY A 552 -3.95 9.66 25.80
C GLY A 552 -5.12 8.72 25.48
N GLU A 553 -6.14 9.26 24.83
CA GLU A 553 -7.29 8.53 24.34
C GLU A 553 -7.36 8.58 22.81
N PHE A 554 -7.48 7.41 22.19
CA PHE A 554 -7.83 7.26 20.79
C PHE A 554 -9.29 6.83 20.69
N ILE A 555 -10.11 7.58 19.94
CA ILE A 555 -11.50 7.24 19.67
C ILE A 555 -11.72 7.17 18.15
N ALA A 556 -12.18 6.04 17.63
CA ALA A 556 -12.56 5.89 16.23
C ALA A 556 -14.08 5.71 16.08
N GLN A 557 -14.68 6.44 15.13
CA GLN A 557 -16.09 6.31 14.76
C GLN A 557 -16.22 6.45 13.24
N TYR A 558 -17.04 5.61 12.60
CA TYR A 558 -17.35 5.77 11.19
C TYR A 558 -18.79 6.20 10.98
N ALA A 559 -18.99 6.99 9.92
CA ALA A 559 -20.28 7.47 9.47
C ALA A 559 -20.55 7.01 8.04
N VAL A 560 -21.80 6.70 7.72
CA VAL A 560 -22.21 6.18 6.40
C VAL A 560 -23.12 7.18 5.72
N SER A 561 -22.73 7.62 4.54
CA SER A 561 -23.50 8.48 3.65
C SER A 561 -24.05 7.68 2.47
N ARG A 562 -25.32 7.92 2.10
CA ARG A 562 -26.01 7.20 1.00
C ARG A 562 -25.30 7.30 -0.34
N SER A 563 -24.54 8.37 -0.56
CA SER A 563 -23.68 8.52 -1.71
C SER A 563 -22.54 9.50 -1.40
N LYS A 564 -21.53 9.54 -2.27
CA LYS A 564 -20.43 10.51 -2.20
C LYS A 564 -20.86 11.99 -2.21
N ASN A 565 -22.08 12.28 -2.67
CA ASN A 565 -22.61 13.65 -2.79
C ASN A 565 -23.62 13.98 -1.67
N ALA A 566 -23.88 13.05 -0.75
CA ALA A 566 -24.84 13.31 0.32
C ALA A 566 -24.29 14.37 1.29
N ALA A 567 -25.12 15.35 1.62
CA ALA A 567 -24.75 16.47 2.48
C ALA A 567 -24.55 16.07 3.96
N ALA A 568 -25.19 14.98 4.40
CA ALA A 568 -25.09 14.50 5.78
C ALA A 568 -25.04 12.96 5.82
N PRO A 569 -24.34 12.37 6.82
CA PRO A 569 -24.38 10.94 7.06
C PRO A 569 -25.78 10.47 7.47
N ALA A 570 -26.16 9.28 7.00
CA ALA A 570 -27.40 8.61 7.36
C ALA A 570 -27.29 7.80 8.66
N TYR A 571 -26.10 7.24 8.92
CA TYR A 571 -25.85 6.35 10.06
C TYR A 571 -24.47 6.62 10.68
N TYR A 572 -24.35 6.30 11.97
CA TYR A 572 -23.10 6.36 12.72
C TYR A 572 -22.85 5.04 13.44
N SER A 573 -21.59 4.65 13.54
CA SER A 573 -21.16 3.56 14.41
C SER A 573 -21.12 3.98 15.87
N ARG A 574 -21.16 3.00 16.77
CA ARG A 574 -20.67 3.23 18.14
C ARG A 574 -19.18 3.60 18.08
N PRO A 575 -18.69 4.44 19.00
CA PRO A 575 -17.27 4.73 19.08
C PRO A 575 -16.50 3.51 19.60
N PHE A 576 -15.32 3.29 19.06
CA PHE A 576 -14.28 2.43 19.61
C PHE A 576 -13.28 3.31 20.35
N SER A 577 -13.00 3.05 21.63
CA SER A 577 -12.02 3.80 22.43
C SER A 577 -10.95 2.86 22.97
N ILE A 578 -9.69 3.31 22.90
CA ILE A 578 -8.53 2.61 23.44
C ILE A 578 -7.47 3.64 23.87
N PRO A 579 -6.70 3.39 24.94
CA PRO A 579 -5.58 4.27 25.29
C PRO A 579 -4.51 4.31 24.19
N ILE A 580 -3.83 5.46 24.08
CA ILE A 580 -2.70 5.67 23.17
C ILE A 580 -1.50 6.22 23.93
N VAL A 581 -0.33 5.62 23.70
CA VAL A 581 0.97 6.06 24.20
C VAL A 581 2.01 5.81 23.13
N THR A 582 2.39 6.86 22.41
CA THR A 582 3.35 6.79 21.31
C THR A 582 4.50 7.75 21.55
N THR A 583 5.64 7.42 20.97
CA THR A 583 6.84 8.26 20.97
C THR A 583 7.23 8.61 19.55
N VAL A 584 8.16 9.56 19.37
CA VAL A 584 8.90 9.72 18.11
C VAL A 584 10.18 8.89 18.23
N PRO A 585 10.33 7.78 17.49
CA PRO A 585 11.57 7.01 17.52
C PRO A 585 12.75 7.84 16.99
N ASN A 586 13.85 7.87 17.75
CA ASN A 586 14.95 8.79 17.52
C ASN A 586 16.15 8.15 16.79
N ARG A 587 16.13 6.84 16.52
CA ARG A 587 17.26 6.13 15.90
C ARG A 587 16.83 5.16 14.81
N PRO A 588 17.65 5.01 13.75
CA PRO A 588 17.47 3.98 12.73
C PRO A 588 17.21 2.56 13.27
N SER A 589 17.90 2.18 14.35
CA SER A 589 17.74 0.88 15.01
C SER A 589 16.34 0.65 15.60
N ASP A 590 15.68 1.72 16.04
CA ASP A 590 14.36 1.64 16.67
C ASP A 590 13.30 1.33 15.60
N TRP A 591 13.49 1.85 14.37
CA TRP A 591 12.64 1.52 13.22
C TRP A 591 12.72 0.05 12.81
N VAL A 592 13.88 -0.58 12.94
CA VAL A 592 14.07 -1.99 12.59
C VAL A 592 13.21 -2.88 13.48
N ALA A 593 13.28 -2.65 14.80
CA ALA A 593 12.46 -3.38 15.75
C ALA A 593 10.96 -3.17 15.47
N LEU A 594 10.54 -1.96 15.09
CA LEU A 594 9.13 -1.67 14.81
C LEU A 594 8.64 -2.28 13.49
N ARG A 595 9.49 -2.33 12.46
CA ARG A 595 9.09 -2.72 11.09
C ARG A 595 9.30 -4.20 10.77
N PHE A 596 10.24 -4.87 11.45
CA PHE A 596 10.60 -6.26 11.18
C PHE A 596 10.30 -7.23 12.31
N ASP A 597 10.20 -6.78 13.56
CA ASP A 597 9.74 -7.69 14.62
C ASP A 597 8.21 -7.94 14.49
N PRO A 598 7.73 -9.14 14.81
CA PRO A 598 6.31 -9.30 15.11
C PRO A 598 5.93 -8.36 16.26
N PRO A 599 4.74 -7.74 16.24
CA PRO A 599 4.28 -6.98 17.38
C PRO A 599 4.38 -7.87 18.62
N ARG A 600 5.06 -7.37 19.66
CA ARG A 600 5.22 -8.13 20.91
C ARG A 600 3.86 -8.25 21.57
N ALA A 601 3.15 -9.32 21.27
CA ALA A 601 2.17 -9.85 22.19
C ALA A 601 2.92 -10.12 23.49
N GLU A 602 2.57 -9.40 24.55
CA GLU A 602 3.11 -9.53 25.91
C GLU A 602 4.45 -8.81 26.18
N ARG A 603 4.35 -7.55 26.61
CA ARG A 603 4.92 -7.18 27.91
C ARG A 603 3.82 -6.51 28.71
N GLY A 604 3.35 -7.22 29.73
CA GLY A 604 2.60 -6.58 30.81
C GLY A 604 3.42 -5.41 31.33
N ILE A 605 2.75 -4.31 31.61
CA ILE A 605 3.28 -3.25 32.45
C ILE A 605 3.52 -3.93 33.80
N ASP A 606 4.74 -4.38 34.06
CA ASP A 606 5.16 -4.59 35.44
C ASP A 606 5.20 -3.21 36.08
N PRO A 607 4.50 -2.99 37.20
CA PRO A 607 4.66 -1.75 37.94
C PRO A 607 6.10 -1.69 38.41
N VAL A 608 6.78 -0.59 38.08
CA VAL A 608 8.08 -0.27 38.66
C VAL A 608 7.85 0.04 40.14
N ASP A 609 7.98 -0.98 40.98
CA ASP A 609 8.26 -0.83 42.40
C ASP A 609 9.79 -0.72 42.58
N LYS A 610 10.30 0.52 42.59
CA LYS A 610 11.19 1.11 43.61
C LYS A 610 11.87 2.39 43.12
#